data_AF-A0A8T6RD62-F1
#
_entry.id   AF-A0A8T6RD62-F1
#
_cell.length_a   1.000
_cell.length_b   1.000
_cell.length_c   1.000
_cell.angle_alpha   90.00
_cell.angle_beta   90.00
_cell.angle_gamma   90.00
#
_symmetry.space_group_name_H-M   'P 1'
#
loop_
_entity.id
_entity.type
_entity.pdbx_description
1 polymer ?
#
loop_
_entity_poly.entity_id
_entity_poly.type
_entity_poly.pdbx_seq_one_letter_code
_entity_poly.pdbx_strand_id
1 'polypeptide(L)'
;MPENEDKRFYKERKYESEAFWSSIGTATVFTIIGIISIILAVLDNPFLGLAWWGFWLFIPAFFIYIGAISTYFKNNRLKAQVLAAIVNYYGKKVVLENLAAEVMMPSKDLMRVLIDLRTEFKIKFRYDNRSGELILGEEVMAHVPESSMPSSNTGTRFCRACGRRVDKDDSAFCTFCGSQL
;
A
#
# COMPACT_ATOMS: atom_id res chain seq x y z
N MET A 1 -12.80 -30.57 0.26
CA MET A 1 -11.58 -29.73 0.13
C MET A 1 -11.44 -29.29 -1.33
N PRO A 2 -11.75 -28.02 -1.66
CA PRO A 2 -11.40 -27.42 -2.95
C PRO A 2 -10.51 -26.19 -2.69
N GLU A 3 -9.19 -26.37 -2.60
CA GLU A 3 -8.24 -25.25 -2.31
C GLU A 3 -7.42 -24.82 -3.55
N ASN A 4 -7.68 -25.43 -4.71
CA ASN A 4 -6.83 -25.29 -5.90
C ASN A 4 -7.52 -24.72 -7.16
N GLU A 5 -8.85 -24.50 -7.16
CA GLU A 5 -9.54 -23.93 -8.33
C GLU A 5 -9.66 -22.40 -8.28
N ASP A 6 -9.71 -21.78 -7.09
CA ASP A 6 -9.79 -20.32 -6.95
C ASP A 6 -8.56 -19.59 -7.49
N LYS A 7 -7.40 -20.25 -7.55
CA LYS A 7 -6.14 -19.63 -8.00
C LYS A 7 -6.12 -19.30 -9.50
N ARG A 8 -7.04 -19.83 -10.31
CA ARG A 8 -7.04 -19.61 -11.78
C ARG A 8 -7.73 -18.32 -12.20
N PHE A 9 -8.64 -17.77 -11.39
CA PHE A 9 -9.34 -16.53 -11.71
C PHE A 9 -8.56 -15.26 -11.30
N TYR A 10 -7.54 -15.38 -10.45
CA TYR A 10 -6.67 -14.26 -10.04
C TYR A 10 -5.42 -14.16 -10.91
N LYS A 11 -5.59 -13.88 -12.21
CA LYS A 11 -4.45 -13.66 -13.10
C LYS A 11 -4.07 -12.16 -13.14
N GLU A 12 -2.86 -11.86 -12.64
CA GLU A 12 -1.97 -10.74 -13.06
C GLU A 12 -2.12 -9.31 -12.51
N ARG A 13 -3.01 -9.02 -11.54
CA ARG A 13 -3.10 -7.67 -10.91
C ARG A 13 -2.61 -7.63 -9.47
N LYS A 14 -1.33 -7.94 -9.28
CA LYS A 14 -0.63 -7.84 -7.99
C LYS A 14 -0.23 -6.40 -7.69
N TYR A 15 -0.55 -5.93 -6.48
CA TYR A 15 -0.16 -4.60 -6.00
C TYR A 15 1.27 -4.66 -5.44
N GLU A 16 2.22 -4.00 -6.11
CA GLU A 16 3.65 -4.06 -5.77
C GLU A 16 4.18 -2.66 -5.41
N SER A 17 3.78 -2.15 -4.24
CA SER A 17 4.27 -0.87 -3.72
C SER A 17 5.71 -0.96 -3.19
N GLU A 18 6.11 -2.10 -2.63
CA GLU A 18 7.45 -2.30 -2.05
C GLU A 18 8.56 -2.40 -3.12
N ALA A 19 8.25 -2.98 -4.29
CA ALA A 19 9.19 -3.11 -5.40
C ALA A 19 9.51 -1.76 -6.08
N PHE A 20 8.58 -0.81 -6.00
CA PHE A 20 8.77 0.53 -6.56
C PHE A 20 9.83 1.32 -5.79
N TRP A 21 9.79 1.31 -4.46
CA TRP A 21 10.76 2.06 -3.65
C TRP A 21 12.17 1.47 -3.73
N SER A 22 12.29 0.14 -3.79
CA SER A 22 13.60 -0.51 -3.94
C SER A 22 14.22 -0.25 -5.31
N SER A 23 13.42 -0.30 -6.39
CA SER A 23 13.91 0.00 -7.76
C SER A 23 14.33 1.46 -7.95
N ILE A 24 13.61 2.42 -7.36
CA ILE A 24 14.05 3.83 -7.38
C ILE A 24 15.35 4.01 -6.59
N GLY A 25 15.49 3.35 -5.44
CA GLY A 25 16.70 3.41 -4.64
C GLY A 25 17.93 2.93 -5.41
N THR A 26 17.85 1.76 -6.04
CA THR A 26 18.97 1.22 -6.84
C THR A 26 19.28 2.10 -8.05
N ALA A 27 18.27 2.57 -8.78
CA ALA A 27 18.47 3.47 -9.92
C ALA A 27 19.18 4.77 -9.51
N THR A 28 18.82 5.32 -8.35
CA THR A 28 19.42 6.56 -7.82
C THR A 28 20.88 6.35 -7.43
N VAL A 29 21.24 5.20 -6.86
CA VAL A 29 22.64 4.88 -6.57
C VAL A 29 23.46 4.81 -7.86
N PHE A 30 22.95 4.13 -8.89
CA PHE A 30 23.63 4.06 -10.19
C PHE A 30 23.78 5.42 -10.87
N THR A 31 22.79 6.30 -10.79
CA THR A 31 22.91 7.66 -11.34
C THR A 31 23.90 8.51 -10.55
N ILE A 32 23.93 8.42 -9.21
CA ILE A 32 24.92 9.15 -8.40
C ILE A 32 26.34 8.70 -8.76
N ILE A 33 26.58 7.39 -8.88
CA ILE A 33 27.90 6.86 -9.27
C ILE A 33 28.26 7.33 -10.69
N GLY A 34 27.30 7.33 -11.63
CA GLY A 34 27.50 7.86 -12.97
C GLY A 34 27.85 9.36 -12.98
N ILE A 35 27.18 10.18 -12.16
CA ILE A 35 27.46 11.62 -12.03
C ILE A 35 28.86 11.85 -11.44
N ILE A 36 29.21 11.13 -10.37
CA ILE A 36 30.55 11.22 -9.76
C ILE A 36 31.64 10.84 -10.77
N SER A 37 31.40 9.81 -11.58
CA SER A 37 32.29 9.41 -12.66
C SER A 37 32.54 10.53 -13.68
N ILE A 38 31.48 11.23 -14.11
CA ILE A 38 31.62 12.38 -15.03
C ILE A 38 32.42 13.51 -14.38
N ILE A 39 32.16 13.83 -13.11
CA ILE A 39 32.90 14.87 -12.39
C ILE A 39 34.39 14.53 -12.30
N LEU A 40 34.73 13.27 -12.00
CA LEU A 40 36.12 12.80 -11.95
C LEU A 40 36.79 12.82 -13.32
N ALA A 41 36.05 12.52 -14.40
CA ALA A 41 36.54 12.61 -15.77
C ALA A 41 36.91 14.05 -16.15
N VAL A 42 36.12 15.04 -15.70
CA VAL A 42 36.39 16.47 -15.95
C VAL A 42 37.60 16.98 -15.17
N LEU A 43 37.86 16.42 -13.99
CA LEU A 43 39.00 16.80 -13.15
C LEU A 43 40.33 16.15 -13.56
N ASP A 44 40.35 15.42 -14.69
CA ASP A 44 41.51 14.70 -15.24
C ASP A 44 42.23 13.81 -14.20
N ASN A 45 41.47 13.34 -13.20
CA ASN A 45 41.96 12.47 -12.16
C ASN A 45 41.84 11.02 -12.66
N PRO A 46 42.94 10.26 -12.80
CA PRO A 46 42.95 8.92 -13.37
C PRO A 46 42.42 7.87 -12.39
N PHE A 47 41.42 8.22 -11.57
CA PHE A 47 40.84 7.34 -10.56
C PHE A 47 40.16 6.15 -11.25
N LEU A 48 40.95 5.09 -11.45
CA LEU A 48 40.55 3.71 -11.72
C LEU A 48 39.54 3.49 -12.85
N GLY A 49 39.73 4.07 -14.05
CA GLY A 49 38.89 3.74 -15.22
C GLY A 49 37.38 4.00 -15.05
N LEU A 50 36.98 4.57 -13.91
CA LEU A 50 35.59 4.86 -13.55
C LEU A 50 35.04 5.93 -14.48
N ALA A 51 35.87 6.85 -14.97
CA ALA A 51 35.49 7.88 -15.93
C ALA A 51 34.86 7.28 -17.20
N TRP A 52 35.42 6.20 -17.74
CA TRP A 52 34.89 5.53 -18.93
C TRP A 52 33.76 4.55 -18.59
N TRP A 53 33.91 3.79 -17.51
CA TRP A 53 32.92 2.79 -17.09
C TRP A 53 31.64 3.40 -16.50
N GLY A 54 31.70 4.60 -15.92
CA GLY A 54 30.53 5.24 -15.30
C GLY A 54 29.50 5.70 -16.32
N PHE A 55 29.89 5.99 -17.57
CA PHE A 55 28.93 6.24 -18.65
C PHE A 55 28.03 5.01 -18.88
N TRP A 56 28.59 3.80 -18.82
CA TRP A 56 27.84 2.56 -19.01
C TRP A 56 26.83 2.29 -17.88
N LEU A 57 27.02 2.87 -16.68
CA LEU A 57 26.09 2.71 -15.56
C LEU A 57 24.77 3.50 -15.74
N PHE A 58 24.73 4.49 -16.64
CA PHE A 58 23.48 5.19 -16.95
C PHE A 58 22.47 4.31 -17.69
N ILE A 59 22.94 3.38 -18.52
CA ILE A 59 22.08 2.48 -19.31
C ILE A 59 21.18 1.62 -18.38
N PRO A 60 21.71 0.84 -17.41
CA PRO A 60 20.86 0.08 -16.50
C PRO A 60 20.00 0.99 -15.62
N ALA A 61 20.51 2.13 -15.14
CA ALA A 61 19.73 3.07 -14.36
C ALA A 61 18.49 3.57 -15.13
N PHE A 62 18.65 3.88 -16.42
CA PHE A 62 17.57 4.33 -17.29
C PHE A 62 16.45 3.28 -17.42
N PHE A 63 16.80 2.02 -17.66
CA PHE A 63 15.80 0.94 -17.73
C PHE A 63 15.08 0.72 -16.39
N ILE A 64 15.79 0.83 -15.27
CA ILE A 64 15.16 0.71 -13.94
C ILE A 64 14.17 1.85 -13.70
N TYR A 65 14.50 3.09 -14.09
CA TYR A 65 13.54 4.21 -13.99
C TYR A 65 12.29 3.99 -14.84
N ILE A 66 12.44 3.52 -16.09
CA ILE A 66 11.29 3.21 -16.94
C ILE A 66 10.40 2.13 -16.27
N GLY A 67 11.02 1.08 -15.73
CA GLY A 67 10.31 0.04 -15.00
C GLY A 67 9.55 0.59 -13.80
N ALA A 68 10.19 1.44 -12.98
CA ALA A 68 9.56 2.08 -11.83
C ALA A 68 8.37 2.95 -12.25
N ILE A 69 8.52 3.77 -13.29
CA ILE A 69 7.46 4.64 -13.82
C ILE A 69 6.27 3.80 -14.32
N SER A 70 6.52 2.71 -15.04
CA SER A 70 5.47 1.80 -15.50
C SER A 70 4.68 1.20 -14.33
N THR A 71 5.37 0.75 -13.29
CA THR A 71 4.75 0.22 -12.05
C THR A 71 3.92 1.30 -11.35
N TYR A 72 4.40 2.54 -11.30
CA TYR A 72 3.65 3.66 -10.75
C TYR A 72 2.33 3.91 -11.47
N PHE A 73 2.35 3.96 -12.82
CA PHE A 73 1.13 4.12 -13.61
C PHE A 73 0.14 2.96 -13.43
N LYS A 74 0.64 1.71 -13.37
CA LYS A 74 -0.19 0.53 -13.11
C LYS A 74 -0.88 0.63 -11.75
N ASN A 75 -0.14 0.98 -10.70
CA ASN A 75 -0.68 1.14 -9.35
C ASN A 75 -1.74 2.24 -9.29
N ASN A 76 -1.51 3.38 -9.95
CA ASN A 76 -2.48 4.47 -9.96
C ASN A 76 -3.78 4.09 -10.70
N ARG A 77 -3.68 3.31 -11.78
CA ARG A 77 -4.85 2.76 -12.48
C ARG A 77 -5.66 1.80 -11.61
N LEU A 78 -4.99 0.94 -10.82
CA LEU A 78 -5.66 0.04 -9.87
C LEU A 78 -6.40 0.82 -8.78
N LYS A 79 -5.75 1.85 -8.20
CA LYS A 79 -6.39 2.75 -7.23
C LYS A 79 -7.65 3.41 -7.79
N ALA A 80 -7.59 3.89 -9.04
CA ALA A 80 -8.74 4.51 -9.70
C ALA A 80 -9.90 3.52 -9.93
N GLN A 81 -9.61 2.27 -10.31
CA GLN A 81 -10.62 1.22 -10.48
C GLN A 81 -11.30 0.87 -9.16
N VAL A 82 -10.52 0.71 -8.09
CA VAL A 82 -11.05 0.45 -6.74
C VAL A 82 -11.92 1.62 -6.27
N LEU A 83 -11.48 2.86 -6.48
CA LEU A 83 -12.26 4.06 -6.13
C LEU A 83 -13.60 4.08 -6.88
N ALA A 84 -13.58 3.82 -8.20
CA ALA A 84 -14.80 3.75 -9.00
C ALA A 84 -15.78 2.66 -8.50
N ALA A 85 -15.27 1.49 -8.10
CA ALA A 85 -16.09 0.44 -7.53
C ALA A 85 -16.68 0.87 -6.16
N ILE A 86 -15.89 1.51 -5.29
CA ILE A 86 -16.34 1.97 -3.97
C ILE A 86 -17.49 2.99 -4.07
N VAL A 87 -17.44 3.88 -5.07
CA VAL A 87 -18.51 4.89 -5.28
C VAL A 87 -19.87 4.22 -5.48
N ASN A 88 -19.92 3.05 -6.14
CA ASN A 88 -21.18 2.30 -6.33
C ASN A 88 -21.73 1.67 -5.03
N TYR A 89 -20.88 1.51 -4.02
CA TYR A 89 -21.21 0.88 -2.73
C TYR A 89 -21.24 1.86 -1.55
N TYR A 90 -21.18 3.16 -1.83
CA TYR A 90 -21.18 4.19 -0.79
C TYR A 90 -22.47 4.12 0.06
N GLY A 91 -22.32 4.05 1.38
CA GLY A 91 -23.44 3.94 2.34
C GLY A 91 -23.99 2.53 2.55
N LYS A 92 -23.36 1.48 1.98
CA LYS A 92 -23.75 0.09 2.17
C LYS A 92 -22.70 -0.70 2.94
N LYS A 93 -23.15 -1.69 3.72
CA LYS A 93 -22.27 -2.72 4.30
C LYS A 93 -21.95 -3.72 3.21
N VAL A 94 -20.66 -3.92 2.93
CA VAL A 94 -20.21 -4.84 1.88
C VAL A 94 -19.11 -5.73 2.43
N VAL A 95 -19.25 -7.03 2.20
CA VAL A 95 -18.22 -8.02 2.53
C VAL A 95 -17.02 -7.78 1.60
N LEU A 96 -15.80 -7.76 2.14
CA LEU A 96 -14.58 -7.42 1.39
C LEU A 96 -14.40 -8.33 0.16
N GLU A 97 -14.79 -9.60 0.28
CA GLU A 97 -14.73 -10.62 -0.76
C GLU A 97 -15.61 -10.30 -1.96
N ASN A 98 -16.80 -9.72 -1.74
CA ASN A 98 -17.69 -9.34 -2.83
C ASN A 98 -17.11 -8.15 -3.62
N LEU A 99 -16.52 -7.19 -2.91
CA LEU A 99 -15.82 -6.07 -3.54
C LEU A 99 -14.55 -6.55 -4.29
N ALA A 100 -13.83 -7.52 -3.72
CA ALA A 100 -12.67 -8.15 -4.33
C ALA A 100 -13.03 -8.90 -5.62
N ALA A 101 -14.15 -9.62 -5.63
CA ALA A 101 -14.67 -10.31 -6.80
C ALA A 101 -15.03 -9.32 -7.92
N GLU A 102 -15.72 -8.22 -7.59
CA GLU A 102 -16.12 -7.19 -8.56
C GLU A 102 -14.90 -6.51 -9.22
N VAL A 103 -13.88 -6.17 -8.42
CA VAL A 103 -12.66 -5.53 -8.93
C VAL A 103 -11.68 -6.55 -9.55
N MET A 104 -11.98 -7.85 -9.44
CA MET A 104 -11.13 -8.96 -9.84
C MET A 104 -9.70 -8.82 -9.26
N MET A 105 -9.62 -8.61 -7.95
CA MET A 105 -8.37 -8.45 -7.20
C MET A 105 -8.43 -9.33 -5.94
N PRO A 106 -7.32 -9.95 -5.51
CA PRO A 106 -7.33 -10.71 -4.26
C PRO A 106 -7.61 -9.79 -3.07
N SER A 107 -8.42 -10.26 -2.10
CA SER A 107 -8.84 -9.47 -0.92
C SER A 107 -7.66 -8.86 -0.16
N LYS A 108 -6.52 -9.57 -0.10
CA LYS A 108 -5.27 -9.07 0.51
C LYS A 108 -4.73 -7.82 -0.18
N ASP A 109 -4.70 -7.79 -1.51
CA ASP A 109 -4.19 -6.63 -2.25
C ASP A 109 -5.22 -5.51 -2.29
N LEU A 110 -6.52 -5.84 -2.36
CA LEU A 110 -7.60 -4.86 -2.23
C LEU A 110 -7.50 -4.13 -0.88
N MET A 111 -7.26 -4.85 0.21
CA MET A 111 -7.09 -4.28 1.55
C MET A 111 -5.91 -3.31 1.61
N ARG A 112 -4.79 -3.62 0.94
CA ARG A 112 -3.63 -2.71 0.84
C ARG A 112 -4.00 -1.43 0.08
N VAL A 113 -4.69 -1.57 -1.06
CA VAL A 113 -5.15 -0.43 -1.85
C VAL A 113 -6.14 0.44 -1.06
N LEU A 114 -7.06 -0.18 -0.30
CA LEU A 114 -7.99 0.53 0.57
C LEU A 114 -7.27 1.33 1.66
N ILE A 115 -6.27 0.73 2.32
CA ILE A 115 -5.46 1.42 3.32
C ILE A 115 -4.75 2.63 2.69
N ASP A 116 -4.14 2.47 1.51
CA ASP A 116 -3.49 3.56 0.79
C ASP A 116 -4.47 4.67 0.36
N LEU A 117 -5.66 4.32 -0.11
CA LEU A 117 -6.69 5.31 -0.46
C LEU A 117 -7.19 6.07 0.79
N ARG A 118 -7.21 5.42 1.96
CA ARG A 118 -7.55 6.08 3.22
C ARG A 118 -6.44 7.01 3.71
N THR A 119 -5.17 6.61 3.60
CA THR A 119 -4.05 7.49 3.97
C THR A 119 -3.95 8.71 3.05
N GLU A 120 -4.36 8.57 1.79
CA GLU A 120 -4.55 9.67 0.83
C GLU A 120 -5.83 10.50 1.07
N PHE A 121 -6.60 10.23 2.14
CA PHE A 121 -7.88 10.88 2.48
C PHE A 121 -8.97 10.81 1.38
N LYS A 122 -8.83 9.91 0.40
CA LYS A 122 -9.80 9.76 -0.70
C LYS A 122 -11.04 8.98 -0.29
N ILE A 123 -10.91 8.08 0.71
CA ILE A 123 -12.02 7.26 1.21
C ILE A 123 -12.04 7.21 2.73
N LYS A 124 -13.25 7.15 3.30
CA LYS A 124 -13.50 6.82 4.71
C LYS A 124 -14.27 5.51 4.76
N PHE A 125 -13.76 4.57 5.54
CA PHE A 125 -14.39 3.27 5.77
C PHE A 125 -14.10 2.80 7.19
N ARG A 126 -14.88 1.85 7.72
CA ARG A 126 -14.58 1.12 8.97
C ARG A 126 -14.83 -0.37 8.78
N TYR A 127 -14.14 -1.19 9.55
CA TYR A 127 -14.48 -2.61 9.66
C TYR A 127 -15.45 -2.82 10.82
N ASP A 128 -16.43 -3.70 10.61
CA ASP A 128 -17.26 -4.20 11.70
C ASP A 128 -16.42 -5.15 12.59
N ASN A 129 -16.44 -4.89 13.90
CA ASN A 129 -15.65 -5.63 14.89
C ASN A 129 -16.06 -7.09 15.05
N ARG A 130 -17.28 -7.45 14.61
CA ARG A 130 -17.84 -8.80 14.77
C ARG A 130 -17.83 -9.60 13.48
N SER A 131 -18.20 -9.00 12.36
CA SER A 131 -18.31 -9.71 11.07
C SER A 131 -17.09 -9.54 10.17
N GLY A 132 -16.23 -8.54 10.40
CA GLY A 132 -15.16 -8.19 9.47
C GLY A 132 -15.67 -7.52 8.19
N GLU A 133 -16.95 -7.14 8.12
CA GLU A 133 -17.52 -6.45 6.96
C GLU A 133 -16.99 -5.02 6.83
N LEU A 134 -16.85 -4.56 5.58
CA LEU A 134 -16.41 -3.22 5.25
C LEU A 134 -17.64 -2.29 5.19
N ILE A 135 -17.66 -1.29 6.07
CA ILE A 135 -18.67 -0.23 6.08
C ILE A 135 -18.08 0.95 5.32
N LEU A 136 -18.56 1.18 4.09
CA LEU A 136 -18.10 2.24 3.18
C LEU A 136 -19.01 3.46 3.31
N GLY A 137 -18.42 4.66 3.44
CA GLY A 137 -19.17 5.91 3.27
C GLY A 137 -20.01 6.36 4.46
N GLU A 138 -19.76 5.87 5.66
CA GLU A 138 -20.28 6.55 6.84
C GLU A 138 -19.41 7.80 7.06
N GLU A 139 -20.01 8.98 6.87
CA GLU A 139 -19.52 10.22 7.47
C GLU A 139 -19.58 10.05 8.99
N VAL A 140 -18.59 9.34 9.54
CA VAL A 140 -18.36 9.38 10.96
C VAL A 140 -17.89 10.79 11.22
N MET A 141 -18.84 11.64 11.65
CA MET A 141 -18.58 12.74 12.56
C MET A 141 -17.49 12.23 13.49
N ALA A 142 -16.28 12.72 13.28
CA ALA A 142 -15.22 12.49 14.23
C ALA A 142 -15.72 13.18 15.49
N HIS A 143 -16.40 12.43 16.36
CA HIS A 143 -16.20 12.64 17.77
C HIS A 143 -14.72 12.34 17.98
N VAL A 144 -13.91 13.37 17.76
CA VAL A 144 -12.72 13.62 18.55
C VAL A 144 -13.21 13.41 19.98
N PRO A 145 -12.82 12.33 20.68
CA PRO A 145 -13.14 12.26 22.09
C PRO A 145 -12.44 13.46 22.70
N GLU A 146 -13.23 14.48 23.08
CA GLU A 146 -12.77 15.53 23.96
C GLU A 146 -12.07 14.83 25.12
N SER A 147 -10.91 15.36 25.44
CA SER A 147 -10.11 14.98 26.58
C SER A 147 -10.99 14.94 27.84
N SER A 148 -11.44 13.76 28.20
CA SER A 148 -11.92 13.46 29.54
C SER A 148 -11.45 12.06 29.89
N MET A 149 -10.31 12.00 30.59
CA MET A 149 -10.06 10.91 31.52
C MET A 149 -11.31 10.75 32.42
N PRO A 150 -11.75 9.52 32.68
CA PRO A 150 -11.17 8.82 33.82
C PRO A 150 -10.95 7.31 33.62
N SER A 151 -9.88 6.81 34.24
CA SER A 151 -9.81 5.57 35.02
C SER A 151 -10.79 4.42 34.67
N SER A 152 -10.28 3.31 34.14
CA SER A 152 -10.20 2.05 34.91
C SER A 152 -9.36 1.00 34.17
N ASN A 153 -8.58 0.24 34.95
CA ASN A 153 -7.73 -0.85 34.48
C ASN A 153 -8.57 -1.99 33.89
N THR A 154 -8.57 -2.14 32.58
CA THR A 154 -8.86 -3.40 31.89
C THR A 154 -7.87 -3.54 30.73
N GLY A 155 -7.30 -4.73 30.57
CA GLY A 155 -6.10 -4.98 29.77
C GLY A 155 -6.25 -4.56 28.31
N THR A 156 -5.78 -3.37 27.98
CA THR A 156 -5.86 -2.82 26.62
C THR A 156 -5.04 -3.70 25.67
N ARG A 157 -5.72 -4.49 24.83
CA ARG A 157 -5.05 -5.18 23.72
C ARG A 157 -4.68 -4.17 22.64
N PHE A 158 -3.48 -4.31 22.11
CA PHE A 158 -3.00 -3.55 20.96
C PHE A 158 -3.06 -4.45 19.72
N CYS A 159 -3.48 -3.89 18.60
CA CYS A 159 -3.44 -4.59 17.33
C CYS A 159 -1.98 -4.82 16.91
N ARG A 160 -1.57 -6.08 16.69
CA ARG A 160 -0.21 -6.44 16.25
C ARG A 160 0.15 -5.87 14.88
N ALA A 161 -0.84 -5.62 14.01
CA ALA A 161 -0.62 -5.15 12.65
C ALA A 161 -0.51 -3.62 12.54
N CYS A 162 -1.30 -2.86 13.32
CA CYS A 162 -1.34 -1.39 13.21
C CYS A 162 -0.94 -0.64 14.49
N GLY A 163 -0.69 -1.35 15.60
CA GLY A 163 -0.25 -0.76 16.87
C GLY A 163 -1.30 0.07 17.62
N ARG A 164 -2.54 0.19 17.11
CA ARG A 164 -3.60 0.94 17.78
C ARG A 164 -4.26 0.15 18.91
N ARG A 165 -4.80 0.89 19.87
CA ARG A 165 -5.65 0.37 20.94
C ARG A 165 -6.96 -0.13 20.34
N VAL A 166 -7.43 -1.25 20.87
CA VAL A 166 -8.71 -1.85 20.51
C VAL A 166 -9.77 -1.33 21.48
N ASP A 167 -10.85 -0.75 20.97
CA ASP A 167 -11.87 -0.08 21.79
C ASP A 167 -12.78 -1.06 22.58
N LYS A 168 -12.77 -2.38 22.27
CA LYS A 168 -13.62 -3.40 22.92
C LYS A 168 -12.87 -4.72 23.13
N ASP A 169 -12.99 -5.31 24.31
CA ASP A 169 -12.30 -6.57 24.68
C ASP A 169 -12.76 -7.81 23.88
N ASP A 170 -13.94 -7.75 23.26
CA ASP A 170 -14.60 -8.83 22.50
C ASP A 170 -14.51 -8.68 20.96
N SER A 171 -13.71 -7.74 20.44
CA SER A 171 -13.58 -7.58 18.98
C SER A 171 -12.64 -8.64 18.39
N ALA A 172 -13.11 -9.38 17.39
CA ALA A 172 -12.31 -10.34 16.64
C ALA A 172 -11.43 -9.68 15.57
N PHE A 173 -11.83 -8.49 15.09
CA PHE A 173 -11.12 -7.72 14.07
C PHE A 173 -10.88 -6.28 14.51
N CYS A 174 -9.78 -5.69 14.03
CA CYS A 174 -9.47 -4.28 14.27
C CYS A 174 -10.35 -3.35 13.41
N THR A 175 -11.09 -2.42 14.03
CA THR A 175 -11.89 -1.38 13.34
C THR A 175 -11.10 -0.58 12.29
N PHE A 176 -9.80 -0.40 12.51
CA PHE A 176 -8.94 0.44 11.69
C PHE A 176 -8.30 -0.35 10.55
N CYS A 177 -7.52 -1.39 10.83
CA CYS A 177 -6.80 -2.12 9.79
C CYS A 177 -7.49 -3.39 9.32
N GLY A 178 -8.57 -3.86 9.97
CA GLY A 178 -9.26 -5.10 9.58
C GLY A 178 -8.47 -6.38 9.89
N SER A 179 -7.30 -6.29 10.53
CA SER A 179 -6.56 -7.49 10.94
C SER A 179 -7.29 -8.22 12.07
N GLN A 180 -7.23 -9.55 12.07
CA GLN A 180 -7.67 -10.36 13.19
C GLN A 180 -6.82 -10.07 14.44
N LEU A 181 -7.47 -9.93 15.60
CA LEU A 181 -6.86 -9.53 16.88
C LEU A 181 -6.37 -10.71 17.72
#